data_AF-A0A2T6CKV8-F1
#
_entry.id   AF-A0A2T6CKV8-F1
#
_cell.length_a   1.000
_cell.length_b   1.000
_cell.length_c   1.000
_cell.angle_alpha   90.00
_cell.angle_beta   90.00
_cell.angle_gamma   90.00
#
_symmetry.space_group_name_H-M   'P 1'
#
loop_
_entity.id
_entity.type
_entity.pdbx_description
1 polymer ?
#
loop_
_entity_poly.entity_id
_entity_poly.type
_entity_poly.pdbx_seq_one_letter_code
_entity_poly.pdbx_strand_id
1 'polypeptide(L)'
;MVAAGWHGSAAEPTPGDEIEDVTTLAAFNVKADRFEEFGFRVTGQLAIPGTSYAMIAEVFPNTAASKAGLRPSELITKVDGKRRSIFALIGLAKTQDRKWAALAAGKTNVTWSFGVHAPGSKDRRVVTMTIPSPAPHWGSKTWTAPEGRVPAEVKEPGPLSDRARDVLDNGIWSVLRAETFFGVQPRYLAPVLGYEWRIVQPSATHRIWVTQQRGRTEIIREQKSPALGHSLFLTSPSGALEKASCRPAKKAKQDATLSDEEVRSRFEAELVFWLTQVGRVSGRWPFEPLSGQAEDIAILGKQAAETAAAPSESFLKLPRADDAQRALFSDALGKVGMDEDRWAYTEAARAFGDELETTVRVDPSQPPAQRTVLVGVDGKRPKSAHLQRWRDESRSAEAILGELPGGRAWWM
;
A
#
# COMPACT_ATOMS: atom_id res chain seq x y z
N MET A 1 18.28 71.03 22.35
CA MET A 1 19.71 70.84 22.06
C MET A 1 20.04 69.40 22.46
N VAL A 2 20.42 68.58 21.46
CA VAL A 2 21.30 67.38 21.44
C VAL A 2 21.88 66.95 22.81
N ALA A 3 21.96 65.69 23.28
CA ALA A 3 22.22 64.35 22.69
C ALA A 3 21.80 63.25 23.71
N ALA A 4 21.28 62.09 23.30
CA ALA A 4 21.96 60.80 23.07
C ALA A 4 22.27 59.94 24.33
N GLY A 5 21.82 58.68 24.31
CA GLY A 5 22.14 57.68 25.35
C GLY A 5 21.27 56.42 25.27
N TRP A 6 21.32 55.72 24.14
CA TRP A 6 20.64 54.45 23.87
C TRP A 6 21.54 53.30 24.34
N HIS A 7 21.09 52.43 25.25
CA HIS A 7 21.63 51.08 25.46
C HIS A 7 20.45 50.12 25.66
N GLY A 8 20.16 49.36 24.60
CA GLY A 8 19.20 48.28 24.60
C GLY A 8 19.77 47.06 25.31
N SER A 9 18.97 46.45 26.17
CA SER A 9 19.21 45.10 26.65
C SER A 9 18.53 44.15 25.64
N ALA A 10 19.35 43.53 24.80
CA ALA A 10 18.93 42.47 23.91
C ALA A 10 18.65 41.22 24.74
N ALA A 11 17.42 40.71 24.65
CA ALA A 11 17.07 39.39 25.15
C ALA A 11 17.88 38.35 24.36
N GLU A 12 18.51 37.42 25.10
CA GLU A 12 19.23 36.29 24.52
C GLU A 12 18.28 35.41 23.67
N PRO A 13 18.68 35.01 22.46
CA PRO A 13 17.92 34.05 21.67
C PRO A 13 18.09 32.65 22.27
N THR A 14 16.97 32.03 22.66
CA THR A 14 16.91 30.61 23.02
C THR A 14 17.22 29.76 21.77
N PRO A 15 18.28 28.94 21.74
CA PRO A 15 18.53 28.00 20.65
C PRO A 15 17.95 26.64 21.06
N GLY A 16 16.83 26.24 20.46
CA GLY A 16 16.23 24.95 20.82
C GLY A 16 14.98 24.50 20.07
N ASP A 17 14.55 25.19 19.01
CA ASP A 17 13.57 24.61 18.08
C ASP A 17 14.35 23.98 16.91
N GLU A 18 14.79 22.74 17.11
CA GLU A 18 15.08 21.82 16.02
C GLU A 18 13.78 21.62 15.24
N ILE A 19 13.57 22.48 14.24
CA ILE A 19 12.60 22.21 13.19
C ILE A 19 13.15 20.97 12.49
N GLU A 20 12.59 19.80 12.82
CA GLU A 20 12.78 18.58 12.07
C GLU A 20 12.65 18.94 10.59
N ASP A 21 13.73 18.73 9.85
CA ASP A 21 13.77 18.92 8.41
C ASP A 21 12.92 17.80 7.78
N VAL A 22 11.60 17.98 7.86
CA VAL A 22 10.61 17.04 7.36
C VAL A 22 10.57 17.21 5.85
N THR A 23 11.48 16.54 5.15
CA THR A 23 11.38 16.42 3.70
C THR A 23 10.07 15.71 3.37
N THR A 24 9.13 16.45 2.79
CA THR A 24 7.82 15.95 2.37
C THR A 24 7.99 15.21 1.05
N LEU A 25 8.34 13.93 1.11
CA LEU A 25 8.36 13.09 -0.09
C LEU A 25 6.94 12.95 -0.64
N ALA A 26 6.76 13.19 -1.93
CA ALA A 26 5.52 12.90 -2.62
C ALA A 26 5.15 11.42 -2.40
N ALA A 27 3.90 11.15 -2.02
CA ALA A 27 3.41 9.78 -1.88
C ALA A 27 3.57 9.06 -3.22
N PHE A 28 4.62 8.25 -3.35
CA PHE A 28 4.88 7.44 -4.54
C PHE A 28 3.66 6.55 -4.82
N ASN A 29 2.96 6.82 -5.92
CA ASN A 29 1.97 5.95 -6.57
C ASN A 29 0.86 5.34 -5.70
N VAL A 30 0.57 5.87 -4.51
CA VAL A 30 -0.70 5.62 -3.84
C VAL A 30 -1.69 6.68 -4.31
N LYS A 31 -2.10 6.61 -5.58
CA LYS A 31 -3.48 6.99 -5.90
C LYS A 31 -4.32 5.91 -5.22
N ALA A 32 -4.54 6.08 -3.93
CA ALA A 32 -5.50 5.32 -3.18
C ALA A 32 -6.76 5.29 -4.04
N ASP A 33 -7.20 4.09 -4.44
CA ASP A 33 -8.49 3.95 -5.10
C ASP A 33 -9.50 4.72 -4.22
N ARG A 34 -10.40 5.56 -4.75
CA ARG A 34 -11.12 6.54 -3.91
C ARG A 34 -11.78 5.91 -2.67
N PHE A 35 -12.14 4.63 -2.71
CA PHE A 35 -12.67 3.90 -1.55
C PHE A 35 -11.67 3.60 -0.42
N GLU A 36 -10.36 3.60 -0.67
CA GLU A 36 -9.30 3.37 0.31
C GLU A 36 -9.09 4.55 1.27
N GLU A 37 -9.65 5.73 0.97
CA GLU A 37 -9.34 6.99 1.68
C GLU A 37 -9.91 7.10 3.10
N PHE A 38 -10.84 6.22 3.50
CA PHE A 38 -11.37 6.19 4.86
C PHE A 38 -10.92 4.98 5.67
N GLY A 39 -10.02 4.16 5.10
CA GLY A 39 -9.44 3.02 5.78
C GLY A 39 -10.34 1.79 5.85
N PHE A 40 -11.22 1.59 4.88
CA PHE A 40 -11.91 0.31 4.67
C PHE A 40 -12.24 0.11 3.20
N ARG A 41 -12.39 -1.14 2.73
CA ARG A 41 -12.93 -1.44 1.40
C ARG A 41 -14.32 -2.01 1.52
N VAL A 42 -15.16 -1.70 0.54
CA VAL A 42 -16.49 -2.29 0.38
C VAL A 42 -16.48 -3.22 -0.83
N THR A 43 -17.12 -4.37 -0.68
CA THR A 43 -17.53 -5.23 -1.80
C THR A 43 -19.04 -5.23 -1.90
N GLY A 44 -19.56 -5.52 -3.08
CA GLY A 44 -20.97 -5.53 -3.34
C GLY A 44 -21.43 -6.90 -3.83
N GLN A 45 -22.58 -7.35 -3.35
CA GLN A 45 -23.23 -8.53 -3.88
C GLN A 45 -24.53 -8.11 -4.57
N LEU A 46 -24.59 -8.33 -5.89
CA LEU A 46 -25.85 -8.30 -6.62
C LEU A 46 -26.60 -9.60 -6.34
N ALA A 47 -27.82 -9.49 -5.81
CA ALA A 47 -28.72 -10.62 -5.64
C ALA A 47 -29.81 -10.58 -6.72
N ILE A 48 -29.96 -11.67 -7.48
CA ILE A 48 -31.03 -11.85 -8.47
C ILE A 48 -31.68 -13.23 -8.20
N PRO A 49 -32.93 -13.32 -7.70
CA PRO A 49 -33.75 -12.25 -7.11
C PRO A 49 -33.26 -11.86 -5.69
N GLY A 50 -33.36 -10.60 -5.30
CA GLY A 50 -33.06 -10.19 -3.91
C GLY A 50 -32.66 -8.73 -3.72
N THR A 51 -32.33 -8.38 -2.48
CA THR A 51 -31.81 -7.04 -2.15
C THR A 51 -30.29 -7.05 -2.29
N SER A 52 -29.75 -6.30 -3.25
CA SER A 52 -28.31 -6.09 -3.34
C SER A 52 -27.78 -5.28 -2.17
N TYR A 53 -26.65 -5.68 -1.61
CA TYR A 53 -26.07 -5.06 -0.43
C TYR A 53 -24.59 -4.71 -0.61
N ALA A 54 -24.16 -3.79 0.23
CA ALA A 54 -22.78 -3.36 0.40
C ALA A 54 -22.21 -4.05 1.63
N MET A 55 -21.07 -4.72 1.51
CA MET A 55 -20.41 -5.42 2.61
C MET A 55 -19.01 -4.87 2.80
N ILE A 56 -18.60 -4.65 4.05
CA ILE A 56 -17.23 -4.26 4.37
C ILE A 56 -16.32 -5.47 4.11
N ALA A 57 -15.41 -5.35 3.16
CA ALA A 57 -14.51 -6.43 2.77
C ALA A 57 -13.20 -6.41 3.58
N GLU A 58 -12.67 -5.21 3.81
CA GLU A 58 -11.37 -4.97 4.44
C GLU A 58 -11.50 -3.77 5.37
N VAL A 59 -10.86 -3.81 6.54
CA VAL A 59 -10.70 -2.67 7.45
C VAL A 59 -9.21 -2.51 7.72
N PHE A 60 -8.69 -1.35 7.34
CA PHE A 60 -7.28 -1.03 7.50
C PHE A 60 -7.05 -0.58 8.96
N PRO A 61 -6.02 -1.09 9.62
CA PRO A 61 -5.74 -0.74 11.00
C PRO A 61 -5.31 0.72 11.16
N ASN A 62 -5.47 1.24 12.38
CA ASN A 62 -5.15 2.62 12.74
C ASN A 62 -5.85 3.69 11.89
N THR A 63 -6.89 3.30 11.16
CA THR A 63 -7.73 4.20 10.38
C THR A 63 -8.99 4.65 11.13
N ALA A 64 -9.66 5.71 10.66
CA ALA A 64 -10.92 6.16 11.27
C ALA A 64 -11.97 5.05 11.23
N ALA A 65 -12.00 4.25 10.17
CA ALA A 65 -12.87 3.09 10.09
C ALA A 65 -12.60 2.09 11.22
N SER A 66 -11.33 1.73 11.45
CA SER A 66 -10.97 0.82 12.55
C SER A 66 -11.26 1.41 13.92
N LYS A 67 -10.97 2.71 14.14
CA LYS A 67 -11.22 3.42 15.41
C LYS A 67 -12.71 3.60 15.70
N ALA A 68 -13.51 3.79 14.66
CA ALA A 68 -14.98 3.78 14.76
C ALA A 68 -15.53 2.37 15.04
N GLY A 69 -14.69 1.34 14.95
CA GLY A 69 -15.04 -0.04 15.22
C GLY A 69 -15.79 -0.69 14.07
N LEU A 70 -15.62 -0.25 12.81
CA LEU A 70 -16.11 -0.99 11.64
C LEU A 70 -15.43 -2.36 11.56
N ARG A 71 -16.17 -3.38 11.11
CA ARG A 71 -15.66 -4.75 11.02
C ARG A 71 -15.85 -5.31 9.61
N PRO A 72 -14.91 -6.13 9.11
CA PRO A 72 -15.13 -6.91 7.91
C PRO A 72 -16.39 -7.79 8.06
N SER A 73 -17.02 -8.08 6.93
CA SER A 73 -18.32 -8.72 6.74
C SER A 73 -19.57 -7.92 7.12
N GLU A 74 -19.46 -6.79 7.81
CA GLU A 74 -20.65 -6.02 8.15
C GLU A 74 -21.35 -5.49 6.89
N LEU A 75 -22.68 -5.59 6.89
CA LEU A 75 -23.55 -5.12 5.83
C LEU A 75 -23.93 -3.66 6.08
N ILE A 76 -23.61 -2.78 5.14
CA ILE A 76 -23.97 -1.37 5.20
C ILE A 76 -25.41 -1.20 4.72
N THR A 77 -26.28 -0.78 5.63
CA THR A 77 -27.72 -0.55 5.38
C THR A 77 -28.06 0.93 5.23
N LYS A 78 -27.31 1.82 5.89
CA LYS A 78 -27.49 3.26 5.84
C LYS A 78 -26.15 3.99 5.80
N VAL A 79 -26.14 5.15 5.16
CA VAL A 79 -25.03 6.12 5.18
C VAL A 79 -25.61 7.50 5.45
N ASP A 80 -25.17 8.15 6.53
CA ASP A 80 -25.67 9.43 7.03
C ASP A 80 -27.20 9.44 7.15
N GLY A 81 -27.75 8.39 7.80
CA GLY A 81 -29.18 8.20 8.04
C GLY A 81 -30.00 7.76 6.80
N LYS A 82 -29.43 7.87 5.59
CA LYS A 82 -30.11 7.51 4.34
C LYS A 82 -29.90 6.04 4.01
N ARG A 83 -30.98 5.31 3.72
CA ARG A 83 -30.90 3.92 3.23
C ARG A 83 -30.19 3.91 1.88
N ARG A 84 -29.22 3.01 1.70
CA ARG A 84 -28.46 2.88 0.46
C ARG A 84 -28.56 1.44 -0.06
N SER A 85 -28.96 1.27 -1.31
CA SER A 85 -28.72 0.03 -2.05
C SER A 85 -27.28 0.02 -2.59
N ILE A 86 -26.82 -1.11 -3.13
CA ILE A 86 -25.52 -1.19 -3.83
C ILE A 86 -25.38 -0.10 -4.91
N PHE A 87 -26.45 0.17 -5.67
CA PHE A 87 -26.46 1.20 -6.71
C PHE A 87 -26.38 2.60 -6.12
N ALA A 88 -26.93 2.79 -4.91
CA ALA A 88 -26.80 4.05 -4.20
C ALA A 88 -25.38 4.28 -3.65
N LEU A 89 -24.49 3.25 -3.64
CA LEU A 89 -23.06 3.43 -3.39
C LEU A 89 -22.33 4.10 -4.55
N ILE A 90 -22.87 4.06 -5.78
CA ILE A 90 -22.33 4.91 -6.87
C ILE A 90 -22.44 6.39 -6.47
N GLY A 91 -23.46 6.75 -5.67
CA GLY A 91 -23.60 8.06 -5.05
C GLY A 91 -22.71 8.31 -3.83
N LEU A 92 -21.95 7.32 -3.32
CA LEU A 92 -20.95 7.56 -2.27
C LEU A 92 -19.83 8.46 -2.78
N ALA A 93 -19.38 8.30 -4.03
CA ALA A 93 -18.31 9.12 -4.59
C ALA A 93 -18.64 10.62 -4.46
N LYS A 94 -19.85 11.04 -4.86
CA LYS A 94 -20.31 12.43 -4.66
C LYS A 94 -20.40 12.85 -3.19
N THR A 95 -20.79 11.94 -2.31
CA THR A 95 -20.88 12.23 -0.86
C THR A 95 -19.48 12.42 -0.29
N GLN A 96 -18.54 11.58 -0.70
CA GLN A 96 -17.13 11.65 -0.40
C GLN A 96 -16.48 12.92 -0.92
N ASP A 97 -16.69 13.28 -2.18
CA ASP A 97 -16.18 14.52 -2.76
C ASP A 97 -16.63 15.74 -1.93
N ARG A 98 -17.89 15.77 -1.47
CA ARG A 98 -18.41 16.85 -0.59
C ARG A 98 -17.75 16.87 0.78
N LYS A 99 -17.47 15.70 1.35
CA LYS A 99 -16.85 15.54 2.68
C LYS A 99 -15.38 15.98 2.60
N TRP A 100 -14.68 15.64 1.53
CA TRP A 100 -13.34 16.14 1.22
C TRP A 100 -13.31 17.63 0.95
N ALA A 101 -14.25 18.16 0.17
CA ALA A 101 -14.38 19.60 -0.04
C ALA A 101 -14.61 20.36 1.27
N ALA A 102 -15.36 19.78 2.21
CA ALA A 102 -15.55 20.37 3.54
C ALA A 102 -14.24 20.38 4.36
N LEU A 103 -13.44 19.30 4.32
CA LEU A 103 -12.11 19.28 4.95
C LEU A 103 -11.18 20.32 4.31
N ALA A 104 -11.16 20.39 2.98
CA ALA A 104 -10.36 21.36 2.22
C ALA A 104 -10.79 22.81 2.50
N ALA A 105 -12.07 23.06 2.79
CA ALA A 105 -12.60 24.34 3.23
C ALA A 105 -12.27 24.69 4.70
N GLY A 106 -11.40 23.91 5.36
CA GLY A 106 -10.95 24.17 6.73
C GLY A 106 -11.83 23.59 7.83
N LYS A 107 -12.81 22.74 7.51
CA LYS A 107 -13.59 22.07 8.55
C LYS A 107 -12.70 21.12 9.35
N THR A 108 -12.66 21.29 10.67
CA THR A 108 -11.76 20.53 11.55
C THR A 108 -12.11 19.06 11.67
N ASN A 109 -13.36 18.69 11.46
CA ASN A 109 -13.82 17.31 11.54
C ASN A 109 -14.94 17.05 10.53
N VAL A 110 -14.86 15.92 9.85
CA VAL A 110 -15.92 15.43 8.99
C VAL A 110 -16.36 14.05 9.45
N THR A 111 -17.66 13.92 9.74
CA THR A 111 -18.24 12.69 10.26
C THR A 111 -19.01 11.92 9.18
N TRP A 112 -18.97 10.60 9.29
CA TRP A 112 -19.80 9.67 8.54
C TRP A 112 -20.52 8.75 9.51
N SER A 113 -21.81 8.50 9.29
CA SER A 113 -22.57 7.54 10.10
C SER A 113 -23.01 6.36 9.24
N PHE A 114 -22.56 5.17 9.57
CA PHE A 114 -22.91 3.94 8.87
C PHE A 114 -23.89 3.12 9.73
N GLY A 115 -25.07 2.84 9.20
CA GLY A 115 -25.94 1.83 9.79
C GLY A 115 -25.47 0.46 9.32
N VAL A 116 -24.95 -0.37 10.23
CA VAL A 116 -24.36 -1.67 9.90
C VAL A 116 -24.99 -2.80 10.72
N HIS A 117 -24.88 -4.03 10.21
CA HIS A 117 -25.13 -5.24 10.99
C HIS A 117 -24.27 -6.39 10.50
N ALA A 118 -24.01 -7.37 11.36
CA ALA A 118 -23.38 -8.60 10.96
C ALA A 118 -24.32 -9.42 10.04
N PRO A 119 -23.79 -10.18 9.08
CA PRO A 119 -24.59 -11.10 8.29
C PRO A 119 -25.38 -12.07 9.16
N GLY A 120 -26.67 -12.27 8.86
CA GLY A 120 -27.55 -13.16 9.64
C GLY A 120 -28.02 -12.61 10.99
N SER A 121 -27.39 -11.56 11.52
CA SER A 121 -27.85 -10.90 12.73
C SER A 121 -28.99 -9.92 12.42
N LYS A 122 -29.95 -9.84 13.36
CA LYS A 122 -30.98 -8.79 13.38
C LYS A 122 -30.48 -7.51 14.07
N ASP A 123 -29.39 -7.61 14.83
CA ASP A 123 -28.85 -6.51 15.60
C ASP A 123 -28.20 -5.48 14.69
N ARG A 124 -28.74 -4.27 14.71
CA ARG A 124 -28.23 -3.15 13.94
C ARG A 124 -27.54 -2.17 14.88
N ARG A 125 -26.42 -1.64 14.43
CA ARG A 125 -25.71 -0.56 15.13
C ARG A 125 -25.39 0.57 14.17
N VAL A 126 -25.22 1.76 14.73
CA VAL A 126 -24.71 2.91 14.00
C VAL A 126 -23.25 3.08 14.38
N VAL A 127 -22.38 3.10 13.37
CA VAL A 127 -20.96 3.38 13.53
C VAL A 127 -20.70 4.79 13.02
N THR A 128 -20.28 5.67 13.91
CA THR A 128 -19.90 7.03 13.57
C THR A 128 -18.39 7.13 13.44
N MET A 129 -17.94 7.44 12.23
CA MET A 129 -16.55 7.60 11.88
C MET A 129 -16.24 9.10 11.78
N THR A 130 -15.24 9.56 12.53
CA THR A 130 -14.78 10.95 12.50
C THR A 130 -13.42 11.04 11.83
N ILE A 131 -13.32 11.89 10.82
CA ILE A 131 -12.08 12.18 10.09
C ILE A 131 -11.62 13.57 10.53
N PRO A 132 -10.50 13.67 11.29
CA PRO A 132 -9.98 14.96 11.72
C PRO A 132 -9.31 15.72 10.57
N SER A 133 -9.12 17.03 10.73
CA SER A 133 -8.35 17.92 9.84
C SER A 133 -7.05 18.39 10.51
N PRO A 134 -5.92 18.52 9.78
CA PRO A 134 -5.76 18.10 8.39
C PRO A 134 -6.05 16.61 8.29
N ALA A 135 -6.69 16.21 7.19
CA ALA A 135 -7.04 14.81 6.99
C ALA A 135 -5.78 14.00 7.30
N PRO A 136 -5.78 13.14 8.33
CA PRO A 136 -4.61 12.37 8.63
C PRO A 136 -4.32 11.63 7.33
N HIS A 137 -3.10 11.75 6.81
CA HIS A 137 -2.67 10.91 5.71
C HIS A 137 -2.82 9.49 6.25
N TRP A 138 -3.93 8.83 5.94
CA TRP A 138 -4.20 7.49 6.41
C TRP A 138 -3.15 6.60 5.74
N GLY A 139 -2.23 6.12 6.56
CA GLY A 139 -0.84 5.91 6.15
C GLY A 139 0.03 6.98 6.79
N SER A 140 0.15 6.92 8.12
CA SER A 140 1.26 7.58 8.81
C SER A 140 2.54 7.29 8.01
N LYS A 141 3.49 8.24 8.00
CA LYS A 141 4.83 7.98 7.44
C LYS A 141 5.46 6.71 8.04
N THR A 142 4.90 6.25 9.16
CA THR A 142 5.29 5.07 9.93
C THR A 142 4.03 4.25 10.27
N TRP A 143 3.84 3.09 9.66
CA TRP A 143 2.96 2.03 10.17
C TRP A 143 3.19 1.78 11.66
N THR A 144 2.10 1.73 12.41
CA THR A 144 2.10 1.35 13.81
C THR A 144 1.26 0.10 14.00
N ALA A 145 1.58 -0.68 15.04
CA ALA A 145 0.71 -1.76 15.45
C ALA A 145 -0.69 -1.18 15.80
N PRO A 146 -1.77 -1.93 15.57
CA PRO A 146 -3.12 -1.39 15.75
C PRO A 146 -3.40 -1.18 17.24
N GLU A 147 -3.89 0.01 17.61
CA GLU A 147 -4.12 0.36 19.00
C GLU A 147 -5.04 -0.64 19.70
N GLY A 148 -4.62 -1.14 20.88
CA GLY A 148 -5.37 -2.12 21.66
C GLY A 148 -5.38 -3.54 21.09
N ARG A 149 -4.65 -3.83 19.99
CA ARG A 149 -4.48 -5.19 19.51
C ARG A 149 -3.53 -5.96 20.43
N VAL A 150 -4.02 -7.07 20.97
CA VAL A 150 -3.19 -8.01 21.73
C VAL A 150 -2.24 -8.70 20.76
N PRO A 151 -0.93 -8.79 21.07
CA PRO A 151 0.01 -9.55 20.26
C PRO A 151 -0.48 -10.98 20.04
N ALA A 152 -0.45 -11.44 18.80
CA ALA A 152 -0.91 -12.75 18.41
C ALA A 152 0.05 -13.85 18.87
N GLU A 153 -0.51 -14.94 19.36
CA GLU A 153 0.25 -16.13 19.72
C GLU A 153 0.14 -17.16 18.59
N VAL A 154 1.25 -17.45 17.91
CA VAL A 154 1.35 -18.56 16.95
C VAL A 154 2.03 -19.73 17.66
N LYS A 155 1.27 -20.78 17.94
CA LYS A 155 1.72 -21.94 18.74
C LYS A 155 2.50 -22.95 17.93
N GLU A 156 2.16 -23.07 16.66
CA GLU A 156 2.78 -24.03 15.77
C GLU A 156 4.18 -23.54 15.34
N PRO A 157 5.24 -24.35 15.49
CA PRO A 157 6.57 -23.97 15.05
C PRO A 157 6.73 -24.08 13.53
N GLY A 158 7.76 -23.41 13.01
CA GLY A 158 8.15 -23.50 11.60
C GLY A 158 8.59 -22.17 10.99
N PRO A 159 9.08 -22.21 9.74
CA PRO A 159 9.68 -21.05 9.08
C PRO A 159 8.71 -19.89 8.85
N LEU A 160 7.39 -20.13 8.84
CA LEU A 160 6.38 -19.09 8.66
C LEU A 160 5.79 -18.58 9.97
N SER A 161 6.23 -19.07 11.14
CA SER A 161 5.60 -18.72 12.43
C SER A 161 5.70 -17.23 12.75
N ASP A 162 6.90 -16.65 12.63
CA ASP A 162 7.11 -15.23 12.88
C ASP A 162 6.39 -14.37 11.84
N ARG A 163 6.42 -14.79 10.57
CA ARG A 163 5.67 -14.12 9.51
C ARG A 163 4.17 -14.12 9.77
N ALA A 164 3.64 -15.25 10.22
CA ALA A 164 2.22 -15.38 10.54
C ALA A 164 1.86 -14.47 11.71
N ARG A 165 2.69 -14.43 12.76
CA ARG A 165 2.53 -13.50 13.89
C ARG A 165 2.52 -12.06 13.43
N ASP A 166 3.50 -11.66 12.63
CA ASP A 166 3.59 -10.30 12.11
C ASP A 166 2.35 -9.92 11.28
N VAL A 167 1.81 -10.84 10.46
CA VAL A 167 0.58 -10.60 9.69
C VAL A 167 -0.65 -10.54 10.61
N LEU A 168 -0.75 -11.34 11.66
CA LEU A 168 -1.86 -11.24 12.62
C LEU A 168 -1.80 -9.90 13.38
N ASP A 169 -0.61 -9.47 13.78
CA ASP A 169 -0.39 -8.25 14.54
C ASP A 169 -0.56 -7.00 13.67
N ASN A 170 -0.09 -7.04 12.43
CA ASN A 170 0.03 -5.86 11.58
C ASN A 170 -0.77 -5.95 10.28
N GLY A 171 -1.47 -7.04 10.02
CA GLY A 171 -2.20 -7.20 8.76
C GLY A 171 -3.50 -6.41 8.70
N ILE A 172 -3.98 -6.23 7.47
CA ILE A 172 -5.29 -5.68 7.16
C ILE A 172 -6.35 -6.71 7.53
N TRP A 173 -7.33 -6.34 8.35
CA TRP A 173 -8.39 -7.26 8.74
C TRP A 173 -9.35 -7.44 7.55
N SER A 174 -9.50 -8.66 7.05
CA SER A 174 -10.26 -8.93 5.83
C SER A 174 -11.10 -10.21 5.90
N VAL A 175 -12.09 -10.28 5.02
CA VAL A 175 -12.86 -11.50 4.74
C VAL A 175 -12.11 -12.37 3.73
N LEU A 176 -12.04 -13.68 4.00
CA LEU A 176 -11.57 -14.66 3.03
C LEU A 176 -12.51 -14.72 1.82
N ARG A 177 -12.00 -14.41 0.63
CA ARG A 177 -12.80 -14.49 -0.62
C ARG A 177 -12.83 -15.88 -1.26
N ALA A 178 -12.12 -16.85 -0.69
CA ALA A 178 -11.95 -18.21 -1.22
C ALA A 178 -12.41 -19.29 -0.22
N GLU A 179 -13.59 -19.14 0.40
CA GLU A 179 -14.07 -20.04 1.46
C GLU A 179 -14.19 -21.51 1.00
N THR A 180 -14.58 -21.74 -0.26
CA THR A 180 -14.62 -23.10 -0.83
C THR A 180 -13.24 -23.75 -0.90
N PHE A 181 -12.17 -22.95 -1.04
CA PHE A 181 -10.81 -23.45 -0.97
C PHE A 181 -10.49 -23.98 0.43
N PHE A 182 -11.11 -23.42 1.48
CA PHE A 182 -10.99 -23.88 2.87
C PHE A 182 -11.84 -25.10 3.19
N GLY A 183 -12.64 -25.60 2.24
CA GLY A 183 -13.65 -26.63 2.53
C GLY A 183 -14.77 -26.11 3.43
N VAL A 184 -14.86 -24.78 3.61
CA VAL A 184 -15.97 -24.14 4.30
C VAL A 184 -17.04 -23.87 3.24
N GLN A 185 -18.26 -24.34 3.48
CA GLN A 185 -19.35 -23.95 2.61
C GLN A 185 -19.51 -22.44 2.69
N PRO A 186 -19.61 -21.74 1.54
CA PRO A 186 -19.77 -20.30 1.54
C PRO A 186 -21.07 -19.94 2.24
N ARG A 187 -20.94 -19.61 3.52
CA ARG A 187 -22.04 -19.19 4.38
C ARG A 187 -21.79 -17.73 4.63
N TYR A 188 -22.42 -16.89 3.82
CA TYR A 188 -22.39 -15.44 3.97
C TYR A 188 -22.71 -14.97 5.40
N LEU A 189 -23.39 -15.81 6.20
CA LEU A 189 -23.75 -15.56 7.59
C LEU A 189 -22.58 -15.71 8.59
N ALA A 190 -21.53 -16.44 8.23
CA ALA A 190 -20.37 -16.71 9.10
C ALA A 190 -19.08 -16.73 8.27
N PRO A 191 -18.66 -15.57 7.75
CA PRO A 191 -17.49 -15.51 6.88
C PRO A 191 -16.21 -15.81 7.66
N VAL A 192 -15.25 -16.42 6.97
CA VAL A 192 -13.92 -16.64 7.55
C VAL A 192 -13.16 -15.31 7.54
N LEU A 193 -12.76 -14.85 8.71
CA LEU A 193 -12.02 -13.62 8.92
C LEU A 193 -10.55 -13.94 9.19
N GLY A 194 -9.68 -13.05 8.77
CA GLY A 194 -8.24 -13.15 9.01
C GLY A 194 -7.56 -11.84 8.68
N TYR A 195 -6.25 -11.87 8.66
CA TYR A 195 -5.41 -10.70 8.40
C TYR A 195 -4.58 -10.95 7.16
N GLU A 196 -4.39 -9.93 6.34
CA GLU A 196 -3.61 -10.06 5.12
C GLU A 196 -2.58 -8.97 4.92
N TRP A 197 -1.61 -9.32 4.08
CA TRP A 197 -0.69 -8.39 3.45
C TRP A 197 -0.61 -8.64 1.96
N ARG A 198 -0.43 -7.57 1.17
CA ARG A 198 -0.30 -7.63 -0.29
C ARG A 198 0.96 -6.90 -0.72
N ILE A 199 1.71 -7.51 -1.63
CA ILE A 199 2.86 -6.91 -2.30
C ILE A 199 2.56 -6.91 -3.79
N VAL A 200 2.54 -5.72 -4.39
CA VAL A 200 2.28 -5.54 -5.82
C VAL A 200 3.61 -5.24 -6.50
N GLN A 201 4.07 -6.17 -7.33
CA GLN A 201 5.23 -6.00 -8.20
C GLN A 201 4.78 -5.92 -9.66
N PRO A 202 5.62 -5.39 -10.57
CA PRO A 202 5.29 -5.35 -12.00
C PRO A 202 4.96 -6.72 -12.60
N SER A 203 5.60 -7.78 -12.11
CA SER A 203 5.48 -9.15 -12.61
C SER A 203 4.33 -9.95 -11.96
N ALA A 204 3.97 -9.62 -10.73
CA ALA A 204 2.99 -10.35 -9.94
C ALA A 204 2.46 -9.56 -8.74
N THR A 205 1.26 -9.88 -8.31
CA THR A 205 0.74 -9.52 -6.98
C THR A 205 0.82 -10.75 -6.08
N HIS A 206 1.49 -10.60 -4.95
CA HIS A 206 1.61 -11.61 -3.90
C HIS A 206 0.73 -11.21 -2.72
N ARG A 207 0.03 -12.17 -2.12
CA ARG A 207 -0.74 -11.96 -0.90
C ARG A 207 -0.49 -13.10 0.08
N ILE A 208 -0.23 -12.75 1.33
CA ILE A 208 -0.30 -13.66 2.46
C ILE A 208 -1.54 -13.30 3.28
N TRP A 209 -2.33 -14.31 3.67
CA TRP A 209 -3.51 -14.15 4.52
C TRP A 209 -3.46 -15.20 5.63
N VAL A 210 -3.73 -14.80 6.87
CA VAL A 210 -3.53 -15.62 8.07
C VAL A 210 -4.77 -15.56 8.96
N THR A 211 -5.21 -16.71 9.48
CA THR A 211 -6.32 -16.80 10.44
C THR A 211 -6.03 -17.81 11.54
N GLN A 212 -6.70 -17.63 12.68
CA GLN A 212 -6.71 -18.56 13.81
C GLN A 212 -8.13 -19.03 14.20
N GLN A 213 -9.14 -18.71 13.39
CA GLN A 213 -10.56 -18.94 13.74
C GLN A 213 -10.95 -20.41 13.95
N ARG A 214 -10.12 -21.35 13.49
CA ARG A 214 -10.40 -22.80 13.57
C ARG A 214 -9.53 -23.52 14.61
N GLY A 215 -8.99 -22.77 15.56
CA GLY A 215 -8.16 -23.33 16.65
C GLY A 215 -6.74 -23.70 16.23
N ARG A 216 -6.34 -23.35 15.01
CA ARG A 216 -4.97 -23.48 14.48
C ARG A 216 -4.64 -22.29 13.59
N THR A 217 -3.36 -22.00 13.41
CA THR A 217 -2.88 -20.97 12.49
C THR A 217 -2.89 -21.50 11.06
N GLU A 218 -3.76 -20.94 10.22
CA GLU A 218 -3.86 -21.29 8.80
C GLU A 218 -3.34 -20.13 7.95
N ILE A 219 -2.52 -20.45 6.93
CA ILE A 219 -1.87 -19.47 6.07
C ILE A 219 -2.26 -19.74 4.62
N ILE A 220 -2.77 -18.71 3.96
CA ILE A 220 -3.02 -18.69 2.52
C ILE A 220 -1.98 -17.83 1.86
N ARG A 221 -1.42 -18.34 0.77
CA ARG A 221 -0.60 -17.54 -0.14
C ARG A 221 -1.25 -17.52 -1.51
N GLU A 222 -1.40 -16.32 -2.06
CA GLU A 222 -2.01 -16.08 -3.36
C GLU A 222 -1.00 -15.33 -4.23
N GLN A 223 -0.76 -15.84 -5.44
CA GLN A 223 0.04 -15.16 -6.45
C GLN A 223 -0.82 -14.92 -7.70
N LYS A 224 -0.89 -13.68 -8.16
CA LYS A 224 -1.53 -13.30 -9.42
C LYS A 224 -0.47 -12.73 -10.35
N SER A 225 -0.14 -13.46 -11.40
CA SER A 225 0.81 -13.05 -12.43
C SER A 225 0.12 -13.05 -13.79
N PRO A 226 0.31 -12.00 -14.62
CA PRO A 226 -0.13 -12.02 -16.01
C PRO A 226 0.47 -13.19 -16.81
N ALA A 227 1.70 -13.60 -16.46
CA ALA A 227 2.41 -14.68 -17.13
C ALA A 227 2.01 -16.06 -16.60
N LEU A 228 1.99 -16.25 -15.28
CA LEU A 228 1.80 -17.57 -14.66
C LEU A 228 0.32 -17.90 -14.35
N GLY A 229 -0.56 -16.89 -14.38
CA GLY A 229 -1.96 -17.01 -13.98
C GLY A 229 -2.18 -16.75 -12.50
N HIS A 230 -3.06 -17.51 -11.88
CA HIS A 230 -3.49 -17.35 -10.49
C HIS A 230 -3.23 -18.63 -9.69
N SER A 231 -2.37 -18.54 -8.68
CA SER A 231 -2.03 -19.64 -7.79
C SER A 231 -2.50 -19.33 -6.37
N LEU A 232 -3.08 -20.33 -5.70
CA LEU A 232 -3.55 -20.26 -4.32
C LEU A 232 -3.06 -21.48 -3.55
N PHE A 233 -2.43 -21.26 -2.40
CA PHE A 233 -1.84 -22.29 -1.57
C PHE A 233 -2.30 -22.18 -0.12
N LEU A 234 -2.71 -23.30 0.47
CA LEU A 234 -2.97 -23.45 1.90
C LEU A 234 -1.78 -24.14 2.55
N THR A 235 -1.30 -23.55 3.64
CA THR A 235 -0.18 -24.05 4.43
C THR A 235 -0.40 -23.70 5.91
N SER A 236 0.54 -24.11 6.76
CA SER A 236 0.59 -23.80 8.19
C SER A 236 1.94 -23.15 8.52
N PRO A 237 2.19 -22.74 9.77
CA PRO A 237 3.50 -22.20 10.17
C PRO A 237 4.71 -23.09 9.83
N SER A 238 4.51 -24.41 9.70
CA SER A 238 5.53 -25.37 9.27
C SER A 238 5.99 -25.18 7.82
N GLY A 239 5.23 -24.47 6.99
CA GLY A 239 5.51 -24.32 5.56
C GLY A 239 5.14 -25.55 4.72
N ALA A 240 4.50 -26.58 5.29
CA ALA A 240 4.02 -27.73 4.54
C ALA A 240 2.81 -27.38 3.66
N LEU A 241 2.82 -27.80 2.40
CA LEU A 241 1.67 -27.61 1.48
C LEU A 241 0.52 -28.55 1.86
N GLU A 242 -0.64 -28.00 2.21
CA GLU A 242 -1.84 -28.77 2.52
C GLU A 242 -2.80 -28.85 1.32
N LYS A 243 -2.94 -27.75 0.57
CA LYS A 243 -3.85 -27.67 -0.58
C LYS A 243 -3.35 -26.62 -1.58
N ALA A 244 -3.55 -26.89 -2.87
CA ALA A 244 -3.22 -25.95 -3.94
C ALA A 244 -4.38 -25.80 -4.94
N SER A 245 -4.47 -24.63 -5.56
CA SER A 245 -5.34 -24.35 -6.71
C SER A 245 -4.61 -23.40 -7.63
N CYS A 246 -4.23 -23.90 -8.81
CA CYS A 246 -3.54 -23.11 -9.83
C CYS A 246 -4.41 -23.01 -11.07
N ARG A 247 -4.66 -21.79 -11.54
CA ARG A 247 -5.36 -21.51 -12.80
C ARG A 247 -4.38 -20.82 -13.74
N PRO A 248 -4.13 -21.37 -14.94
CA PRO A 248 -3.22 -20.74 -15.88
C PRO A 248 -3.74 -19.36 -16.33
N ALA A 249 -2.86 -18.53 -16.89
CA ALA A 249 -3.25 -17.26 -17.48
C ALA A 249 -4.26 -17.49 -18.64
N LYS A 250 -5.22 -16.57 -18.84
CA LYS A 250 -6.30 -16.73 -19.83
C LYS A 250 -5.83 -17.02 -21.27
N LYS A 251 -4.59 -16.64 -21.62
CA LYS A 251 -4.01 -16.87 -22.96
C LYS A 251 -3.37 -18.25 -23.12
N ALA A 252 -3.06 -18.95 -22.03
CA ALA A 252 -2.64 -20.34 -22.09
C ALA A 252 -3.86 -21.21 -22.40
N LYS A 253 -3.67 -22.27 -23.20
CA LYS A 253 -4.75 -23.20 -23.55
C LYS A 253 -5.46 -23.66 -22.29
N GLN A 254 -6.78 -23.51 -22.27
CA GLN A 254 -7.65 -23.59 -21.09
C GLN A 254 -7.60 -24.97 -20.39
N ASP A 255 -7.07 -26.00 -21.07
CA ASP A 255 -7.04 -27.39 -20.62
C ASP A 255 -5.67 -27.85 -20.07
N ALA A 256 -4.67 -26.97 -20.03
CA ALA A 256 -3.37 -27.31 -19.44
C ALA A 256 -3.50 -27.41 -17.91
N THR A 257 -3.86 -28.60 -17.42
CA THR A 257 -3.74 -28.95 -16.00
C THR A 257 -2.25 -29.01 -15.68
N LEU A 258 -1.80 -28.20 -14.71
CA LEU A 258 -0.41 -28.24 -14.26
C LEU A 258 -0.13 -29.59 -13.59
N SER A 259 1.06 -30.12 -13.82
CA SER A 259 1.56 -31.28 -13.10
C SER A 259 1.75 -30.99 -11.60
N ASP A 260 1.71 -32.02 -10.77
CA ASP A 260 1.95 -31.90 -9.32
C ASP A 260 3.33 -31.30 -9.03
N GLU A 261 4.33 -31.60 -9.87
CA GLU A 261 5.69 -31.06 -9.76
C GLU A 261 5.71 -29.55 -10.04
N GLU A 262 5.02 -29.07 -11.07
CA GLU A 262 4.89 -27.64 -11.35
C GLU A 262 4.14 -26.91 -10.22
N VAL A 263 3.08 -27.52 -9.67
CA VAL A 263 2.34 -26.95 -8.54
C VAL A 263 3.25 -26.84 -7.31
N ARG A 264 4.04 -27.88 -7.01
CA ARG A 264 5.00 -27.87 -5.90
C ARG A 264 6.11 -26.84 -6.11
N SER A 265 6.67 -26.76 -7.33
CA SER A 265 7.68 -25.77 -7.66
C SER A 265 7.17 -24.33 -7.48
N ARG A 266 5.93 -24.05 -7.91
CA ARG A 266 5.29 -22.74 -7.67
C ARG A 266 5.06 -22.46 -6.17
N PHE A 267 4.67 -23.47 -5.41
CA PHE A 267 4.51 -23.36 -3.96
C PHE A 267 5.85 -23.03 -3.26
N GLU A 268 6.93 -23.70 -3.67
CA GLU A 268 8.28 -23.47 -3.14
C GLU A 268 8.79 -22.08 -3.51
N ALA A 269 8.59 -21.64 -4.76
CA ALA A 269 8.95 -20.29 -5.19
C ALA A 269 8.22 -19.21 -4.36
N GLU A 270 6.93 -19.39 -4.10
CA GLU A 270 6.16 -18.48 -3.25
C GLU A 270 6.63 -18.54 -1.78
N LEU A 271 7.04 -19.72 -1.29
CA LEU A 271 7.62 -19.85 0.05
C LEU A 271 8.94 -19.09 0.17
N VAL A 272 9.84 -19.25 -0.79
CA VAL A 272 11.11 -18.53 -0.85
C VAL A 272 10.86 -17.03 -0.92
N PHE A 273 9.94 -16.56 -1.77
CA PHE A 273 9.58 -15.15 -1.86
C PHE A 273 9.25 -14.55 -0.48
N TRP A 274 8.31 -15.14 0.26
CA TRP A 274 7.89 -14.60 1.56
C TRP A 274 8.95 -14.73 2.66
N LEU A 275 9.81 -15.76 2.59
CA LEU A 275 10.84 -15.99 3.59
C LEU A 275 12.08 -15.12 3.37
N THR A 276 12.49 -14.90 2.12
CA THR A 276 13.82 -14.34 1.81
C THR A 276 13.76 -13.04 1.03
N GLN A 277 12.67 -12.76 0.32
CA GLN A 277 12.56 -11.58 -0.55
C GLN A 277 11.62 -10.52 0.02
N VAL A 278 10.98 -10.81 1.15
CA VAL A 278 10.10 -9.85 1.83
C VAL A 278 10.66 -9.62 3.23
N GLY A 279 11.00 -8.39 3.55
CA GLY A 279 11.49 -8.00 4.87
C GLY A 279 10.62 -6.93 5.49
N ARG A 280 10.92 -6.63 6.76
CA ARG A 280 10.38 -5.47 7.47
C ARG A 280 11.27 -4.28 7.16
N VAL A 281 10.92 -3.52 6.13
CA VAL A 281 11.85 -2.54 5.52
C VAL A 281 11.76 -1.18 6.18
N SER A 282 10.60 -0.79 6.69
CA SER A 282 10.45 0.55 7.23
C SER A 282 9.47 0.60 8.38
N GLY A 283 9.60 1.68 9.14
CA GLY A 283 8.53 2.11 10.00
C GLY A 283 7.22 2.27 9.22
N ARG A 284 7.23 2.61 7.92
CA ARG A 284 6.06 2.95 7.09
C ARG A 284 5.18 1.78 6.69
N TRP A 285 5.75 0.60 6.50
CA TRP A 285 5.02 -0.60 6.10
C TRP A 285 5.68 -1.83 6.74
N PRO A 286 4.90 -2.74 7.36
CA PRO A 286 5.44 -3.92 8.01
C PRO A 286 6.14 -4.86 7.04
N PHE A 287 5.78 -4.86 5.75
CA PHE A 287 6.44 -5.68 4.75
C PHE A 287 6.57 -5.00 3.39
N GLU A 288 7.77 -5.07 2.82
CA GLU A 288 8.08 -4.66 1.46
C GLU A 288 9.02 -5.69 0.79
N PRO A 289 9.02 -5.78 -0.55
CA PRO A 289 10.00 -6.59 -1.25
C PRO A 289 11.40 -5.99 -1.03
N LEU A 290 12.35 -6.82 -0.62
CA LEU A 290 13.76 -6.45 -0.50
C LEU A 290 14.30 -6.23 -1.91
N SER A 291 14.51 -4.96 -2.27
CA SER A 291 14.97 -4.56 -3.59
C SER A 291 16.45 -4.88 -3.77
N GLY A 292 16.79 -6.15 -4.00
CA GLY A 292 17.94 -6.58 -4.80
C GLY A 292 19.35 -6.14 -4.41
N GLN A 293 19.59 -5.36 -3.37
CA GLN A 293 20.92 -5.28 -2.78
C GLN A 293 21.11 -6.56 -1.96
N ALA A 294 21.86 -7.51 -2.50
CA ALA A 294 22.20 -8.76 -1.82
C ALA A 294 22.80 -8.52 -0.42
N GLU A 295 23.37 -7.33 -0.19
CA GLU A 295 23.86 -6.86 1.11
C GLU A 295 22.72 -6.64 2.12
N ASP A 296 21.58 -6.06 1.73
CA ASP A 296 20.42 -5.87 2.62
C ASP A 296 19.77 -7.20 3.03
N ILE A 297 19.75 -8.17 2.12
CA ILE A 297 19.25 -9.53 2.40
C ILE A 297 20.20 -10.25 3.37
N ALA A 298 21.52 -10.06 3.23
CA ALA A 298 22.51 -10.60 4.14
C ALA A 298 22.48 -9.93 5.52
N ILE A 299 22.21 -8.62 5.59
CA ILE A 299 22.06 -7.86 6.84
C ILE A 299 20.81 -8.29 7.60
N LEU A 300 19.67 -8.49 6.93
CA LEU A 300 18.45 -8.96 7.58
C LEU A 300 18.51 -10.45 7.97
N GLY A 301 19.14 -11.29 7.14
CA GLY A 301 19.43 -12.69 7.49
C GLY A 301 20.36 -12.81 8.71
N LYS A 302 21.38 -11.93 8.80
CA LYS A 302 22.22 -11.80 10.00
C LYS A 302 21.45 -11.22 11.17
N GLN A 303 20.64 -10.18 10.98
CA GLN A 303 19.85 -9.58 12.06
C GLN A 303 18.83 -10.55 12.63
N ALA A 304 18.15 -11.39 11.84
CA ALA A 304 17.23 -12.41 12.37
C ALA A 304 17.97 -13.50 13.17
N ALA A 305 19.22 -13.83 12.79
CA ALA A 305 20.08 -14.71 13.57
C ALA A 305 20.70 -14.01 14.80
N GLU A 306 20.94 -12.70 14.73
CA GLU A 306 21.49 -11.85 15.79
C GLU A 306 20.41 -11.27 16.71
N THR A 307 19.12 -11.23 16.37
CA THR A 307 18.09 -10.81 17.35
C THR A 307 17.88 -11.87 18.44
N ALA A 308 18.51 -13.05 18.29
CA ALA A 308 18.68 -14.05 19.33
C ALA A 308 20.05 -13.98 20.06
N ALA A 309 20.95 -13.06 19.70
CA ALA A 309 22.29 -12.94 20.29
C ALA A 309 22.77 -11.48 20.40
N ALA A 310 23.31 -11.09 21.56
CA ALA A 310 23.89 -9.75 21.78
C ALA A 310 24.78 -9.29 20.61
N PRO A 311 24.78 -7.98 20.26
CA PRO A 311 25.54 -7.45 19.13
C PRO A 311 26.99 -7.96 19.18
N SER A 312 27.47 -8.48 18.04
CA SER A 312 28.79 -9.10 17.97
C SER A 312 29.86 -8.17 18.55
N GLU A 313 30.74 -8.73 19.40
CA GLU A 313 31.85 -7.99 20.01
C GLU A 313 32.70 -7.23 18.98
N SER A 314 32.72 -7.68 17.73
CA SER A 314 33.39 -7.02 16.60
C SER A 314 32.77 -5.69 16.22
N PHE A 315 31.45 -5.52 16.33
CA PHE A 315 30.78 -4.26 16.00
C PHE A 315 31.02 -3.19 17.07
N LEU A 316 31.13 -3.60 18.34
CA LEU A 316 31.53 -2.73 19.45
C LEU A 316 33.02 -2.34 19.42
N LYS A 317 33.83 -3.02 18.59
CA LYS A 317 35.26 -2.72 18.38
C LYS A 317 35.52 -1.80 17.18
N LEU A 318 34.49 -1.37 16.45
CA LEU A 318 34.67 -0.35 15.41
C LEU A 318 35.09 0.97 16.09
N PRO A 319 36.18 1.60 15.62
CA PRO A 319 36.58 2.90 16.14
C PRO A 319 35.44 3.90 15.91
N ARG A 320 35.15 4.70 16.93
CA ARG A 320 34.21 5.82 16.77
C ARG A 320 34.69 6.71 15.63
N ALA A 321 33.76 7.12 14.78
CA ALA A 321 34.06 8.09 13.74
C ALA A 321 34.66 9.33 14.37
N ASP A 322 35.81 9.77 13.86
CA ASP A 322 36.44 11.00 14.32
C ASP A 322 35.65 12.22 13.83
N ASP A 323 36.01 13.40 14.33
CA ASP A 323 35.32 14.64 13.99
C ASP A 323 35.47 14.99 12.50
N ALA A 324 36.57 14.58 11.86
CA ALA A 324 36.79 14.81 10.43
C ALA A 324 35.87 13.92 9.58
N GLN A 325 35.68 12.66 9.95
CA GLN A 325 34.77 11.72 9.29
C GLN A 325 33.31 12.15 9.47
N ARG A 326 32.94 12.62 10.68
CA ARG A 326 31.59 13.16 10.93
C ARG A 326 31.33 14.43 10.14
N ALA A 327 32.31 15.33 10.06
CA ALA A 327 32.23 16.53 9.23
C ALA A 327 32.12 16.18 7.74
N LEU A 328 32.92 15.23 7.25
CA LEU A 328 32.88 14.77 5.85
C LEU A 328 31.51 14.15 5.51
N PHE A 329 30.95 13.34 6.41
CA PHE A 329 29.63 12.75 6.22
C PHE A 329 28.51 13.80 6.22
N SER A 330 28.57 14.77 7.15
CA SER A 330 27.62 15.89 7.20
C SER A 330 27.72 16.80 5.97
N ASP A 331 28.93 17.07 5.49
CA ASP A 331 29.20 17.82 4.25
C ASP A 331 28.69 17.07 3.02
N ALA A 332 28.89 15.76 2.95
CA ALA A 332 28.34 14.92 1.89
C ALA A 332 26.81 14.94 1.89
N LEU A 333 26.16 14.81 3.06
CA LEU A 333 24.70 14.92 3.21
C LEU A 333 24.19 16.31 2.80
N GLY A 334 24.87 17.37 3.24
CA GLY A 334 24.54 18.74 2.84
C GLY A 334 24.68 18.96 1.34
N LYS A 335 25.74 18.45 0.71
CA LYS A 335 25.95 18.54 -0.75
C LYS A 335 24.95 17.72 -1.56
N VAL A 336 24.56 16.55 -1.06
CA VAL A 336 23.45 15.78 -1.64
C VAL A 336 22.15 16.57 -1.55
N GLY A 337 21.98 17.36 -0.48
CA GLY A 337 20.89 18.32 -0.22
C GLY A 337 20.86 19.59 -1.09
N MET A 338 22.00 20.04 -1.62
CA MET A 338 22.13 21.36 -2.28
C MET A 338 22.24 21.28 -3.81
N ASP A 339 22.39 20.08 -4.40
CA ASP A 339 22.42 19.89 -5.85
C ASP A 339 20.98 19.75 -6.40
N GLU A 340 20.17 20.80 -6.20
CA GLU A 340 18.75 20.86 -6.62
C GLU A 340 18.58 20.61 -8.14
N ASP A 341 19.60 20.95 -8.93
CA ASP A 341 19.63 20.73 -10.38
C ASP A 341 19.72 19.24 -10.78
N ARG A 342 19.99 18.32 -9.85
CA ARG A 342 20.13 16.88 -10.09
C ARG A 342 19.04 16.02 -9.48
N TRP A 343 18.05 16.60 -8.80
CA TRP A 343 16.98 15.84 -8.18
C TRP A 343 15.89 15.43 -9.18
N ALA A 344 15.93 14.14 -9.51
CA ALA A 344 14.84 13.33 -10.03
C ALA A 344 14.33 13.65 -11.45
N TYR A 345 15.23 13.81 -12.42
CA TYR A 345 14.85 13.57 -13.81
C TYR A 345 14.64 12.07 -14.02
N THR A 346 13.38 11.63 -14.10
CA THR A 346 13.09 10.31 -14.66
C THR A 346 13.03 10.46 -16.18
N GLU A 347 13.99 9.87 -16.89
CA GLU A 347 13.90 9.73 -18.34
C GLU A 347 13.05 8.49 -18.64
N ALA A 348 11.85 8.71 -19.17
CA ALA A 348 10.95 7.64 -19.56
C ALA A 348 10.88 7.56 -21.09
N ALA A 349 11.13 6.36 -21.62
CA ALA A 349 10.89 6.00 -23.01
C ALA A 349 9.41 5.60 -23.19
N ARG A 350 8.73 6.18 -24.18
CA ARG A 350 7.34 5.83 -24.52
C ARG A 350 7.13 5.82 -26.04
N ALA A 351 6.23 4.97 -26.51
CA ALA A 351 5.75 5.05 -27.90
C ALA A 351 4.85 6.29 -28.08
N PHE A 352 5.03 7.02 -29.18
CA PHE A 352 4.28 8.24 -29.48
C PHE A 352 3.82 8.22 -30.94
N GLY A 353 2.55 7.89 -31.17
CA GLY A 353 2.06 7.63 -32.53
C GLY A 353 2.69 6.37 -33.13
N ASP A 354 3.11 6.46 -34.40
CA ASP A 354 3.80 5.39 -35.13
C ASP A 354 5.32 5.35 -34.85
N GLU A 355 5.85 6.28 -34.05
CA GLU A 355 7.28 6.38 -33.70
C GLU A 355 7.57 5.66 -32.38
N LEU A 356 8.68 4.92 -32.35
CA LEU A 356 8.90 3.84 -31.38
C LEU A 356 9.51 4.31 -30.06
N GLU A 357 10.14 5.49 -29.99
CA GLU A 357 10.75 5.91 -28.72
C GLU A 357 10.81 7.42 -28.51
N THR A 358 10.07 7.90 -27.51
CA THR A 358 10.09 9.28 -27.03
C THR A 358 10.67 9.35 -25.63
N THR A 359 11.75 10.10 -25.43
CA THR A 359 12.35 10.33 -24.11
C THR A 359 11.79 11.60 -23.51
N VAL A 360 11.13 11.49 -22.35
CA VAL A 360 10.58 12.63 -21.61
C VAL A 360 11.30 12.76 -20.27
N ARG A 361 11.64 13.99 -19.91
CA ARG A 361 12.20 14.35 -18.60
C ARG A 361 11.11 14.95 -17.73
N VAL A 362 10.97 14.42 -16.51
CA VAL A 362 9.99 14.90 -15.52
C VAL A 362 10.69 15.74 -14.45
N ASP A 363 10.26 16.98 -14.26
CA ASP A 363 10.67 17.87 -13.17
C ASP A 363 9.51 18.00 -12.18
N PRO A 364 9.57 17.36 -11.00
CA PRO A 364 8.48 17.38 -10.02
C PRO A 364 8.30 18.75 -9.33
N SER A 365 9.31 19.64 -9.40
CA SER A 365 9.26 20.98 -8.78
C SER A 365 8.37 21.96 -9.55
N GLN A 366 8.11 21.70 -10.84
CA GLN A 366 7.33 22.57 -11.70
C GLN A 366 5.81 22.34 -11.56
N PRO A 367 4.95 23.34 -11.89
CA PRO A 367 3.51 23.14 -12.01
C PRO A 367 3.17 22.04 -13.03
N PRO A 368 2.06 21.28 -12.86
CA PRO A 368 1.74 20.12 -13.70
C PRO A 368 1.90 20.30 -15.22
N ALA A 369 1.52 21.47 -15.75
CA ALA A 369 1.64 21.81 -17.17
C ALA A 369 3.09 21.99 -17.67
N GLN A 370 4.06 22.10 -16.78
CA GLN A 370 5.47 22.36 -17.03
C GLN A 370 6.39 21.22 -16.58
N ARG A 371 5.84 20.17 -15.94
CA ARG A 371 6.61 19.06 -15.38
C ARG A 371 7.32 18.21 -16.43
N THR A 372 6.88 18.22 -17.69
CA THR A 372 7.37 17.26 -18.68
C THR A 372 8.00 17.94 -19.90
N VAL A 373 9.28 17.67 -20.14
CA VAL A 373 10.04 18.18 -21.28
C VAL A 373 10.38 17.05 -22.24
N LEU A 374 10.06 17.23 -23.52
CA LEU A 374 10.45 16.31 -24.60
C LEU A 374 11.96 16.44 -24.88
N VAL A 375 12.72 15.38 -24.63
CA VAL A 375 14.18 15.36 -24.76
C VAL A 375 14.64 14.72 -26.07
N GLY A 376 13.94 13.70 -26.54
CA GLY A 376 14.32 12.93 -27.72
C GLY A 376 13.14 12.24 -28.41
N VAL A 377 13.25 12.03 -29.72
CA VAL A 377 12.38 11.19 -30.56
C VAL A 377 13.28 10.33 -31.43
N ASP A 378 13.15 9.01 -31.33
CA ASP A 378 14.00 8.00 -32.00
C ASP A 378 15.51 8.26 -31.80
N GLY A 379 15.89 8.55 -30.56
CA GLY A 379 17.28 8.84 -30.18
C GLY A 379 17.85 10.16 -30.74
N LYS A 380 17.04 11.00 -31.39
CA LYS A 380 17.44 12.29 -31.96
C LYS A 380 16.77 13.45 -31.22
N ARG A 381 17.43 14.61 -31.22
CA ARG A 381 16.87 15.85 -30.67
C ARG A 381 15.54 16.18 -31.38
N PRO A 382 14.46 16.49 -30.65
CA PRO A 382 13.16 16.73 -31.25
C PRO A 382 13.18 17.95 -32.18
N LYS A 383 12.51 17.83 -33.33
CA LYS A 383 12.29 18.94 -34.27
C LYS A 383 11.18 19.86 -33.74
N SER A 384 11.08 21.07 -34.28
CA SER A 384 10.03 22.05 -33.94
C SER A 384 8.61 21.46 -34.05
N ALA A 385 8.36 20.64 -35.08
CA ALA A 385 7.10 19.94 -35.26
C ALA A 385 6.78 18.96 -34.11
N HIS A 386 7.79 18.25 -33.58
CA HIS A 386 7.61 17.31 -32.46
C HIS A 386 7.29 18.07 -31.17
N LEU A 387 7.97 19.20 -30.91
CA LEU A 387 7.71 20.05 -29.76
C LEU A 387 6.30 20.67 -29.82
N GLN A 388 5.86 21.10 -31.01
CA GLN A 388 4.53 21.68 -31.18
C GLN A 388 3.44 20.62 -30.94
N ARG A 389 3.57 19.46 -31.57
CA ARG A 389 2.66 18.32 -31.36
C ARG A 389 2.62 17.87 -29.90
N TRP A 390 3.77 17.81 -29.24
CA TRP A 390 3.86 17.51 -27.80
C TRP A 390 3.07 18.50 -26.95
N ARG A 391 3.16 19.81 -27.24
CA ARG A 391 2.39 20.84 -26.52
C ARG A 391 0.90 20.73 -26.77
N ASP A 392 0.50 20.44 -28.01
CA ASP A 392 -0.90 20.35 -28.39
C ASP A 392 -1.58 19.11 -27.76
N GLU A 393 -0.86 17.99 -27.67
CA GLU A 393 -1.34 16.75 -27.04
C GLU A 393 -1.22 16.73 -25.51
N SER A 394 -0.26 17.45 -24.92
CA SER A 394 -0.14 17.57 -23.45
C SER A 394 -1.15 18.56 -22.84
N ARG A 395 -1.57 19.59 -23.59
CA ARG A 395 -2.60 20.55 -23.14
C ARG A 395 -4.01 19.97 -23.06
N SER A 396 -4.32 18.95 -23.85
CA SER A 396 -5.62 18.27 -23.80
C SER A 396 -5.71 17.20 -22.71
N ALA A 397 -4.60 16.96 -22.01
CA ALA A 397 -4.43 15.73 -21.28
C ALA A 397 -4.02 15.96 -19.81
N GLU A 398 -5.00 16.38 -19.01
CA GLU A 398 -5.03 16.11 -17.57
C GLU A 398 -4.97 14.59 -17.24
N ALA A 399 -4.94 13.71 -18.25
CA ALA A 399 -4.95 12.25 -18.13
C ALA A 399 -3.56 11.55 -18.08
N ILE A 400 -2.43 12.24 -18.32
CA ILE A 400 -1.18 11.57 -18.76
C ILE A 400 -0.30 10.94 -17.65
N LEU A 401 -0.68 10.98 -16.38
CA LEU A 401 -0.02 10.17 -15.34
C LEU A 401 -0.90 9.01 -14.82
N GLY A 402 -2.07 8.78 -15.42
CA GLY A 402 -3.07 7.81 -14.91
C GLY A 402 -3.47 6.69 -15.85
N GLU A 403 -3.26 6.81 -17.16
CA GLU A 403 -3.76 5.80 -18.11
C GLU A 403 -2.63 5.30 -19.01
N LEU A 404 -2.13 4.10 -18.71
CA LEU A 404 -1.50 3.23 -19.71
C LEU A 404 -2.64 2.58 -20.50
N PRO A 405 -2.88 2.90 -21.79
CA PRO A 405 -3.95 2.27 -22.54
C PRO A 405 -3.49 0.88 -23.00
N GLY A 406 -3.88 -0.15 -22.24
CA GLY A 406 -3.97 -1.51 -22.76
C GLY A 406 -5.18 -1.65 -23.66
N GLY A 407 -4.95 -1.72 -24.98
CA GLY A 407 -5.78 -2.41 -25.96
C GLY A 407 -7.24 -1.93 -26.15
N ARG A 408 -7.48 -1.23 -27.27
CA ARG A 408 -8.84 -1.07 -27.83
C ARG A 408 -9.44 -2.44 -28.14
N ALA A 409 -10.55 -2.79 -27.50
CA ALA A 409 -11.43 -3.87 -27.94
C ALA A 409 -12.58 -3.25 -28.73
N TRP A 410 -12.67 -3.61 -30.01
CA TRP A 410 -13.86 -3.40 -30.83
C TRP A 410 -14.93 -4.41 -30.40
N TRP A 411 -16.17 -3.96 -30.23
CA TRP A 411 -17.34 -4.84 -30.08
C TRP A 411 -18.18 -4.79 -31.36
N MET A 412 -18.47 -5.97 -31.92
CA MET A 412 -19.82 -6.37 -32.31
C MET A 412 -20.26 -7.46 -31.34
#